data_AF-A0A1E4SUI6-F1
#
_entry.id   AF-A0A1E4SUI6-F1
#
_cell.length_a   1.000
_cell.length_b   1.000
_cell.length_c   1.000
_cell.angle_alpha   90.00
_cell.angle_beta   90.00
_cell.angle_gamma   90.00
#
_symmetry.space_group_name_H-M   'P 1'
#
loop_
_entity.id
_entity.type
_entity.pdbx_description
1 polymer ?
#
loop_
_entity_poly.entity_id
_entity_poly.type
_entity_poly.pdbx_seq_one_letter_code
_entity_poly.pdbx_strand_id
1 'polypeptide(L)'
;MDEYGVLYDTSNRIGSIVSNDQFQFDGPVPQSGAIYAAGWAVDENQYLALGDQIEFYECLSGDFYNLYDTAIADYCIAVQFKAVELYDCSE
;
A
#
# COMPACT_ATOMS: atom_id res chain seq x y z
N MET A 1 -3.69 -17.06 13.89
CA MET A 1 -2.37 -16.79 13.30
C MET A 1 -2.67 -15.90 12.13
N ASP A 2 -2.68 -14.60 12.36
CA ASP A 2 -2.87 -13.62 11.31
C ASP A 2 -1.55 -13.61 10.52
N GLU A 3 -1.51 -14.31 9.38
CA GLU A 3 -0.34 -14.35 8.52
C GLU A 3 -0.23 -13.01 7.79
N TYR A 4 0.53 -12.10 8.38
CA TYR A 4 1.03 -10.95 7.64
C TYR A 4 2.00 -11.42 6.54
N GLY A 5 1.83 -10.86 5.34
CA GLY A 5 2.58 -11.23 4.14
C GLY A 5 3.36 -10.08 3.51
N VAL A 6 3.85 -10.34 2.29
CA VAL A 6 4.49 -9.37 1.41
C VAL A 6 3.52 -9.05 0.27
N LEU A 7 3.30 -7.76 0.03
CA LEU A 7 2.44 -7.28 -1.06
C LEU A 7 3.26 -7.20 -2.34
N TYR A 8 2.76 -7.81 -3.42
CA TYR A 8 3.40 -7.76 -4.74
C TYR A 8 2.46 -7.16 -5.77
N ASP A 9 3.02 -6.41 -6.71
CA ASP A 9 2.29 -6.04 -7.93
C ASP A 9 2.47 -7.07 -9.05
N THR A 10 1.81 -6.85 -10.18
CA THR A 10 1.87 -7.73 -11.36
C THR A 10 3.25 -7.80 -12.03
N SER A 11 4.16 -6.88 -11.71
CA SER A 11 5.55 -6.86 -12.16
C SER A 11 6.51 -7.45 -11.12
N ASN A 12 5.98 -8.10 -10.08
CA ASN A 12 6.74 -8.72 -8.99
C ASN A 12 7.60 -7.69 -8.22
N ARG A 13 7.16 -6.43 -8.17
CA ARG A 13 7.69 -5.40 -7.27
C ARG A 13 7.03 -5.53 -5.90
N ILE A 14 7.76 -5.19 -4.86
CA ILE A 14 7.32 -5.25 -3.46
C ILE A 14 6.70 -3.91 -3.08
N GLY A 15 5.47 -3.96 -2.58
CA GLY A 15 4.82 -2.84 -1.91
C GLY A 15 5.49 -2.54 -0.58
N SER A 16 5.96 -1.30 -0.41
CA SER A 16 6.71 -0.88 0.76
C SER A 16 6.38 0.54 1.19
N ILE A 17 6.53 0.82 2.48
CA ILE A 17 6.60 2.18 3.01
C ILE A 17 8.07 2.57 3.10
N VAL A 18 8.45 3.66 2.45
CA VAL A 18 9.83 4.18 2.46
C VAL A 18 10.04 5.32 3.46
N SER A 19 11.28 5.77 3.62
CA SER A 19 11.70 6.68 4.70
C SER A 19 11.03 8.05 4.74
N ASN A 20 10.32 8.44 3.67
CA ASN A 20 9.49 9.64 3.59
C ASN A 20 7.99 9.30 3.67
N ASP A 21 7.65 8.18 4.30
CA ASP A 21 6.28 7.70 4.56
C ASP A 21 5.50 7.32 3.30
N GLN A 22 6.15 7.34 2.12
CA GLN A 22 5.50 7.04 0.85
C GLN A 22 5.26 5.55 0.70
N PHE A 23 4.04 5.17 0.34
CA PHE A 23 3.69 3.85 -0.14
C PHE A 23 4.01 3.73 -1.63
N GLN A 24 4.97 2.86 -1.97
CA GLN A 24 5.37 2.62 -3.35
C GLN A 24 5.72 1.16 -3.62
N PHE A 25 5.72 0.81 -4.90
CA PHE A 25 6.14 -0.51 -5.38
C PHE A 25 7.55 -0.43 -5.97
N ASP A 26 8.49 -1.05 -5.28
CA ASP A 26 9.91 -1.07 -5.64
C ASP A 26 10.40 -2.50 -5.83
N GLY A 27 11.56 -2.62 -6.47
CA GLY A 27 12.31 -3.87 -6.44
C GLY A 27 12.55 -4.50 -7.79
N PRO A 28 13.14 -5.71 -7.77
CA PRO A 28 12.79 -6.86 -6.90
C PRO A 28 13.32 -6.86 -5.46
N VAL A 29 14.19 -5.92 -5.08
CA VAL A 29 14.60 -5.69 -3.69
C VAL A 29 14.04 -4.35 -3.21
N PRO A 30 13.41 -4.26 -2.02
CA PRO A 30 12.93 -2.99 -1.49
C PRO A 30 14.04 -1.94 -1.50
N GLN A 31 13.70 -0.67 -1.72
CA GLN A 31 14.69 0.39 -1.71
C GLN A 31 15.42 0.45 -0.35
N SER A 32 16.70 0.81 -0.37
CA SER A 32 17.44 1.06 0.86
C SER A 32 16.74 2.16 1.66
N GLY A 33 16.30 1.82 2.87
CA GLY A 33 15.56 2.75 3.72
C GLY A 33 14.05 2.54 3.72
N ALA A 34 13.56 1.43 3.15
CA ALA A 34 12.20 0.96 3.41
C ALA A 34 11.98 0.72 4.91
N ILE A 35 10.93 1.35 5.46
CA ILE A 35 10.48 1.19 6.84
C ILE A 35 9.71 -0.14 6.97
N TYR A 36 8.82 -0.40 6.01
CA TYR A 36 8.02 -1.61 5.94
C TYR A 36 8.07 -2.23 4.54
N ALA A 37 8.42 -3.51 4.45
CA ALA A 37 8.40 -4.30 3.20
C ALA A 37 7.60 -5.61 3.34
N ALA A 38 7.04 -5.84 4.52
CA ALA A 38 6.19 -6.97 4.90
C ALA A 38 5.27 -6.46 6.03
N GLY A 39 4.37 -7.30 6.53
CA GLY A 39 3.37 -6.86 7.51
C GLY A 39 2.00 -6.57 6.88
N TRP A 40 1.86 -6.83 5.58
CA TRP A 40 0.64 -6.57 4.84
C TRP A 40 -0.38 -7.68 5.07
N ALA A 41 -1.66 -7.33 5.20
CA ALA A 41 -2.76 -8.27 5.27
C ALA A 41 -3.98 -7.72 4.53
N VAL A 42 -4.97 -8.56 4.32
CA VAL A 42 -6.31 -8.14 3.92
C VAL A 42 -7.23 -8.44 5.09
N ASP A 43 -7.94 -7.42 5.60
CA ASP A 43 -8.83 -7.56 6.74
C ASP A 43 -10.15 -8.27 6.38
N GLU A 44 -11.00 -8.51 7.39
CA GLU A 44 -12.31 -9.16 7.20
C GLU A 44 -13.28 -8.37 6.31
N ASN A 45 -13.03 -7.07 6.11
CA ASN A 45 -13.84 -6.15 5.29
C ASN A 45 -13.22 -5.92 3.90
N GLN A 46 -12.20 -6.71 3.55
CA GLN A 46 -11.44 -6.68 2.30
C GLN A 46 -10.62 -5.40 2.11
N TYR A 47 -10.18 -4.76 3.19
CA TYR A 47 -9.24 -3.64 3.11
C TYR A 47 -7.80 -4.11 3.29
N LEU A 48 -6.88 -3.50 2.54
CA LEU A 48 -5.45 -3.67 2.75
C LEU A 48 -5.09 -3.09 4.12
N ALA A 49 -4.39 -3.89 4.92
CA ALA A 49 -3.90 -3.51 6.23
C ALA A 49 -2.37 -3.62 6.28
N LEU A 50 -1.74 -2.77 7.09
CA LEU A 50 -0.34 -2.86 7.49
C LEU A 50 -0.29 -2.94 9.02
N GLY A 51 -0.07 -4.13 9.57
CA GLY A 51 -0.31 -4.37 11.00
C GLY A 51 -1.78 -4.11 11.37
N ASP A 52 -2.03 -3.16 12.27
CA ASP A 52 -3.39 -2.75 12.69
C ASP A 52 -3.92 -1.53 11.90
N GLN A 53 -3.12 -0.97 10.98
CA GLN A 53 -3.48 0.20 10.20
C GLN A 53 -4.24 -0.18 8.92
N ILE A 54 -5.41 0.44 8.71
CA ILE A 54 -6.23 0.30 7.49
C ILE A 54 -6.51 1.63 6.78
N GLU A 55 -6.08 2.74 7.39
CA GLU A 55 -6.17 4.09 6.83
C GLU A 55 -4.81 4.51 6.28
N PHE A 56 -4.81 5.07 5.08
CA PHE A 56 -3.65 5.62 4.38
C PHE A 56 -4.01 7.02 3.90
N TYR A 57 -3.08 7.72 3.25
CA TYR A 57 -3.29 9.08 2.80
C TYR A 57 -2.89 9.28 1.35
N GLU A 58 -3.72 9.99 0.60
CA GLU A 58 -3.39 10.49 -0.74
C GLU A 58 -3.08 11.99 -0.68
N CYS A 59 -1.97 12.40 -1.30
CA CYS A 59 -1.56 13.81 -1.35
C CYS A 59 -1.28 14.21 -2.80
N LEU A 60 -1.91 15.30 -3.25
CA LEU A 60 -1.69 15.83 -4.60
C LEU A 60 -0.23 16.29 -4.77
N SER A 61 0.39 15.85 -5.86
CA SER A 61 1.76 16.17 -6.25
C SER A 61 1.80 16.46 -7.77
N GLY A 62 1.53 17.71 -8.14
CA GLY A 62 1.35 18.08 -9.54
C GLY A 62 -0.02 17.60 -10.05
N ASP A 63 -0.03 16.69 -11.02
CA ASP A 63 -1.25 16.19 -11.67
C ASP A 63 -1.69 14.81 -11.17
N PHE A 64 -0.99 14.24 -10.19
CA PHE A 64 -1.28 12.91 -9.64
C PHE A 64 -1.17 12.90 -8.11
N TYR A 65 -1.76 11.88 -7.48
CA TYR A 65 -1.71 11.69 -6.04
C TYR A 65 -0.64 10.64 -5.69
N ASN A 66 0.20 10.98 -4.73
CA ASN A 66 1.09 10.02 -4.06
C ASN A 66 0.37 9.44 -2.86
N LEU A 67 0.70 8.19 -2.50
CA LEU A 67 0.12 7.47 -1.38
C LEU A 67 1.12 7.40 -0.22
N TYR A 68 0.63 7.50 1.01
CA TYR A 68 1.43 7.54 2.23
C TYR A 68 0.79 6.73 3.36
N ASP A 69 1.58 6.23 4.30
CA ASP A 69 1.07 5.60 5.53
C ASP A 69 0.67 6.62 6.59
N THR A 70 1.10 7.88 6.47
CA THR A 70 0.67 8.99 7.33
C THR A 70 0.44 10.27 6.52
N ALA A 71 -0.34 11.20 7.06
CA ALA A 71 -0.57 12.50 6.45
C ALA A 71 0.70 13.35 6.54
N ILE A 72 1.34 13.61 5.39
CA ILE A 72 2.55 14.46 5.32
C ILE A 72 2.25 15.96 5.14
N ALA A 73 0.99 16.32 4.87
CA ALA A 73 0.53 17.68 4.72
C ALA A 73 -0.98 17.82 5.00
N ASP A 74 -1.42 19.02 5.37
CA ASP A 74 -2.82 19.30 5.75
C ASP A 74 -3.85 19.09 4.63
N TYR A 75 -3.39 19.05 3.37
CA TYR A 75 -4.25 18.82 2.20
C TYR A 75 -4.38 17.35 1.82
N CYS A 76 -3.68 16.44 2.51
CA CYS A 76 -3.79 15.02 2.25
C CYS A 76 -5.14 14.49 2.72
N ILE A 77 -5.70 13.54 1.97
CA ILE A 77 -7.02 12.97 2.22
C ILE A 77 -6.85 11.52 2.66
N ALA A 78 -7.57 11.13 3.71
CA ALA A 78 -7.59 9.75 4.18
C ALA A 78 -8.26 8.83 3.15
N VAL A 79 -7.62 7.69 2.87
CA VAL A 79 -8.06 6.68 1.91
C VAL A 79 -7.89 5.28 2.49
N GLN A 80 -8.59 4.32 1.90
CA GLN A 80 -8.46 2.90 2.20
C GLN A 80 -8.41 2.12 0.89
N PHE A 81 -7.58 1.07 0.82
CA PHE A 81 -7.48 0.25 -0.38
C PHE A 81 -8.37 -0.98 -0.24
N LYS A 82 -9.36 -1.12 -1.12
CA LYS A 82 -10.22 -2.30 -1.13
C LYS A 82 -9.67 -3.36 -2.08
N ALA A 83 -9.35 -4.52 -1.54
CA ALA A 83 -9.03 -5.71 -2.32
C ALA A 83 -10.30 -6.21 -3.01
N VAL A 84 -10.20 -6.45 -4.32
CA VAL A 84 -11.29 -6.97 -5.14
C VAL A 84 -10.80 -8.20 -5.89
N GLU A 85 -11.66 -9.20 -6.02
CA GLU A 85 -11.38 -10.33 -6.88
C GLU A 85 -11.66 -9.93 -8.33
N LEU A 86 -10.67 -10.11 -9.19
CA LEU A 86 -10.84 -9.97 -10.63
C LEU A 86 -11.40 -11.28 -11.16
N TYR A 87 -12.63 -11.23 -11.70
CA TYR A 87 -13.23 -12.33 -12.42
C TYR A 87 -13.00 -12.13 -13.92
N ASP A 88 -12.39 -13.12 -14.58
CA ASP A 88 -12.24 -13.13 -16.04
C ASP A 88 -13.54 -13.63 -16.67
N CYS A 89 -14.21 -12.73 -17.41
CA CYS A 89 -15.48 -13.01 -18.07
C CYS A 89 -15.32 -13.55 -19.50
N SER A 90 -14.13 -14.00 -19.91
CA SER A 90 -13.94 -14.57 -21.25
C SER A 90 -14.54 -15.98 -21.35
N GLU A 91 -15.84 -16.04 -21.65
CA GLU A 91 -16.50 -17.20 -22.30
C GLU A 91 -16.73 -16.92 -23.79
#